data_AF-K2CDE1-F1
#
_entry.id   AF-K2CDE1-F1
#
_cell.length_a   1.000
_cell.length_b   1.000
_cell.length_c   1.000
_cell.angle_alpha   90.00
_cell.angle_beta   90.00
_cell.angle_gamma   90.00
#
_symmetry.space_group_name_H-M   'P 1'
#
loop_
_entity.id
_entity.type
_entity.pdbx_description
1 polymer ?
#
loop_
_entity_poly.entity_id
_entity_poly.type
_entity_poly.pdbx_seq_one_letter_code
_entity_poly.pdbx_strand_id
1 'polypeptide(L)'
;MAAVMLLAGFGPRPYSDLAEYKRLPQETRISRLQSAAEDLFRRRRYEDAVQVFSTILALDESDLKAKLWIVKARTEIKREQDEFNKQERYRRYGQLIPKLKDDLLDDAALGYFEVRYSEPKPYVRPVRKIRPPASDADIAEAAKKAESSGVAADYFELAMQHWSRKNAEPALKAYFKAVSLDGEILSLDDEQLLMTVSAEVEKLVETGKVSAAEYLNSGKLLMVQGELRRAVSHLVKAAELDEKVRQESSDILLTLIESPQIDLLSAPPDLLGFRQAYVFDKDSDTVYVRVNLIPKNRGQIVPIDITISADAVKKIESRSKDVAMAFGKPGVDNALRVWAILPEKDEKFPEYELRLAISIDRNILNYLDLSNYSLPAEMPDNWSFIIGSEFNFSENVPKGEYEKKLEGLQINGFHLTASEGKGPTLLLSDFKEPLPRKLDIWKIIETGGEGVVSNLF
;
A
#
# COMPACT_ATOMS: atom_id res chain seq x y z
N MET A 1 12.39 -42.37 53.22
CA MET A 1 13.62 -41.70 52.74
C MET A 1 13.51 -41.46 51.25
N ALA A 2 13.27 -40.22 50.85
CA ALA A 2 13.52 -39.73 49.50
C ALA A 2 13.86 -38.24 49.65
N ALA A 3 15.09 -37.86 49.31
CA ALA A 3 15.60 -36.50 49.43
C ALA A 3 15.26 -35.72 48.14
N VAL A 4 14.48 -34.67 48.31
CA VAL A 4 14.21 -33.64 47.32
C VAL A 4 15.41 -32.69 47.29
N MET A 5 16.16 -32.66 46.18
CA MET A 5 17.16 -31.63 45.93
C MET A 5 16.48 -30.37 45.38
N LEU A 6 16.67 -29.27 46.11
CA LEU A 6 16.29 -27.91 45.76
C LEU A 6 17.09 -27.40 44.54
N LEU A 7 16.40 -27.16 43.43
CA LEU A 7 16.85 -26.29 42.33
C LEU A 7 16.54 -24.84 42.69
N ALA A 8 17.47 -24.16 43.35
CA ALA A 8 17.50 -22.71 43.44
C ALA A 8 18.52 -22.18 42.43
N GLY A 9 18.05 -21.45 41.41
CA GLY A 9 19.00 -20.82 40.47
C GLY A 9 18.48 -20.28 39.14
N PHE A 10 17.18 -20.09 38.91
CA PHE A 10 16.68 -19.32 37.74
C PHE A 10 15.44 -18.50 38.12
N GLY A 11 15.65 -17.47 38.93
CA GLY A 11 14.75 -16.32 38.91
C GLY A 11 14.97 -15.52 37.62
N PRO A 12 13.94 -14.92 37.02
CA PRO A 12 14.12 -14.04 35.87
C PRO A 12 14.99 -12.86 36.30
N ARG A 13 16.05 -12.57 35.54
CA ARG A 13 16.80 -11.32 35.70
C ARG A 13 15.81 -10.16 35.47
N PRO A 14 15.76 -9.14 36.35
CA PRO A 14 15.06 -7.91 36.01
C PRO A 14 15.85 -7.25 34.86
N TYR A 15 15.16 -6.57 33.95
CA TYR A 15 15.65 -6.06 32.66
C TYR A 15 15.70 -7.11 31.53
N SER A 16 14.52 -7.60 31.10
CA SER A 16 14.34 -7.93 29.69
C SER A 16 13.70 -6.73 29.01
N ASP A 17 14.36 -6.16 28.00
CA ASP A 17 13.80 -5.06 27.20
C ASP A 17 12.39 -5.39 26.68
N LEU A 18 12.07 -6.68 26.49
CA LEU A 18 10.74 -7.22 26.16
C LEU A 18 9.58 -6.76 27.08
N ALA A 19 9.85 -6.41 28.34
CA ALA A 19 8.82 -5.97 29.29
C ALA A 19 8.39 -4.50 29.09
N GLU A 20 9.27 -3.65 28.56
CA GLU A 20 8.93 -2.26 28.20
C GLU A 20 8.08 -2.18 26.94
N TYR A 21 8.18 -3.17 26.04
CA TYR A 21 7.34 -3.29 24.84
C TYR A 21 5.88 -3.69 25.12
N LYS A 22 5.36 -3.67 26.36
CA LYS A 22 3.90 -3.78 26.56
C LYS A 22 3.19 -2.43 26.59
N ARG A 23 3.92 -1.32 26.71
CA ARG A 23 3.35 0.03 26.89
C ARG A 23 3.42 0.92 25.64
N LEU A 24 4.14 0.49 24.60
CA LEU A 24 4.28 1.22 23.35
C LEU A 24 3.19 0.82 22.33
N PRO A 25 2.73 1.73 21.46
CA PRO A 25 1.85 1.40 20.34
C PRO A 25 2.41 0.24 19.51
N GLN A 26 1.55 -0.65 19.01
CA GLN A 26 1.93 -1.88 18.29
C GLN A 26 2.88 -1.62 17.11
N GLU A 27 2.63 -0.57 16.33
CA GLU A 27 3.48 -0.15 15.22
C GLU A 27 4.91 0.18 15.65
N THR A 28 5.07 0.94 16.74
CA THR A 28 6.38 1.31 17.29
C THR A 28 7.15 0.08 17.79
N ARG A 29 6.44 -0.94 18.28
CA ARG A 29 7.04 -2.20 18.76
C ARG A 29 7.53 -3.05 17.60
N ILE A 30 6.70 -3.18 16.55
CA ILE A 30 7.06 -3.91 15.33
C ILE A 30 8.28 -3.24 14.68
N SER A 31 8.27 -1.91 14.52
CA SER A 31 9.40 -1.16 13.95
C SER A 31 10.71 -1.38 14.73
N ARG A 32 10.68 -1.31 16.07
CA ARG A 32 11.88 -1.57 16.90
C ARG A 32 12.36 -3.02 16.82
N LEU A 33 11.44 -3.98 16.81
CA LEU A 33 11.78 -5.40 16.63
C LEU A 33 12.36 -5.66 15.24
N GLN A 34 11.85 -5.00 14.19
CA GLN A 34 12.38 -5.09 12.84
C GLN A 34 13.82 -4.58 12.80
N SER A 35 14.09 -3.39 13.34
CA SER A 35 15.44 -2.82 13.41
C SER A 35 16.41 -3.71 14.20
N ALA A 36 15.96 -4.29 15.32
CA ALA A 36 16.77 -5.22 16.11
C ALA A 36 17.05 -6.53 15.37
N ALA A 37 16.06 -7.09 14.67
CA ALA A 37 16.21 -8.30 13.89
C ALA A 37 17.13 -8.10 12.68
N GLU A 38 17.04 -6.95 12.02
CA GLU A 38 17.95 -6.56 10.95
C GLU A 38 19.39 -6.38 11.46
N ASP A 39 19.59 -5.80 12.64
CA ASP A 39 20.90 -5.70 13.28
C ASP A 39 21.47 -7.09 13.64
N LEU A 40 20.65 -7.99 14.18
CA LEU A 40 21.05 -9.39 14.41
C LEU A 40 21.46 -10.09 13.11
N PHE A 41 20.71 -9.87 12.03
CA PHE A 41 21.05 -10.37 10.70
C PHE A 41 22.41 -9.81 10.23
N ARG A 42 22.66 -8.51 10.38
CA ARG A 42 23.94 -7.87 10.04
C ARG A 42 25.11 -8.45 10.86
N ARG A 43 24.86 -8.86 12.10
CA ARG A 43 25.81 -9.52 13.01
C ARG A 43 25.96 -11.03 12.77
N ARG A 44 25.35 -11.59 11.71
CA ARG A 44 25.34 -13.04 11.37
C ARG A 44 24.69 -13.92 12.43
N ARG A 45 23.85 -13.35 13.29
CA ARG A 45 23.01 -14.10 14.23
C ARG A 45 21.70 -14.45 13.55
N TYR A 46 21.78 -15.22 12.46
CA TYR A 46 20.65 -15.48 11.57
C TYR A 46 19.53 -16.26 12.24
N GLU A 47 19.86 -17.24 13.09
CA GLU A 47 18.87 -18.01 13.84
C GLU A 47 18.10 -17.12 14.82
N ASP A 48 18.81 -16.22 15.53
CA ASP A 48 18.20 -15.24 16.42
C ASP A 48 17.35 -14.23 15.63
N ALA A 49 17.82 -13.78 14.46
CA ALA A 49 17.06 -12.90 13.56
C ALA A 49 15.76 -13.56 13.10
N VAL A 50 15.80 -14.85 12.68
CA VAL A 50 14.60 -15.63 12.33
C VAL A 50 13.64 -15.68 13.50
N GLN A 51 14.14 -15.89 14.73
CA GLN A 51 13.30 -15.94 15.91
C GLN A 51 12.60 -14.60 16.18
N VAL A 52 13.33 -13.48 16.08
CA VAL A 52 12.74 -12.14 16.27
C VAL A 52 11.72 -11.82 15.17
N PHE A 53 12.01 -12.11 13.90
CA PHE A 53 11.03 -11.93 12.81
C PHE A 53 9.81 -12.86 12.95
N SER A 54 9.99 -14.08 13.44
CA SER A 54 8.86 -14.97 13.76
C SER A 54 8.01 -14.43 14.91
N THR A 55 8.63 -13.71 15.85
CA THR A 55 7.92 -13.01 16.92
C THR A 55 7.11 -11.83 16.40
N ILE A 56 7.61 -11.11 15.38
CA ILE A 56 6.85 -10.08 14.67
C ILE A 56 5.62 -10.70 13.99
N LEU A 57 5.78 -11.84 13.32
CA LEU A 57 4.65 -12.56 12.70
C LEU A 57 3.61 -13.05 13.70
N ALA A 58 4.01 -13.33 14.94
CA ALA A 58 3.06 -13.66 16.00
C ALA A 58 2.28 -12.43 16.52
N LEU A 59 2.81 -11.21 16.32
CA LEU A 59 2.14 -9.96 16.66
C LEU A 59 1.28 -9.43 15.51
N ASP A 60 1.74 -9.64 14.28
CA ASP A 60 1.03 -9.31 13.04
C ASP A 60 1.36 -10.37 11.98
N GLU A 61 0.44 -11.33 11.80
CA GLU A 61 0.60 -12.43 10.84
C GLU A 61 0.67 -11.94 9.37
N SER A 62 0.26 -10.69 9.12
CA SER A 62 0.27 -10.08 7.80
C SER A 62 1.58 -9.35 7.46
N ASP A 63 2.53 -9.22 8.40
CA ASP A 63 3.80 -8.51 8.17
C ASP A 63 4.66 -9.23 7.11
N LEU A 64 4.63 -8.70 5.88
CA LEU A 64 5.35 -9.26 4.73
C LEU A 64 6.87 -9.12 4.87
N LYS A 65 7.34 -8.06 5.54
CA LYS A 65 8.77 -7.81 5.74
C LYS A 65 9.39 -8.88 6.62
N ALA A 66 8.72 -9.25 7.72
CA ALA A 66 9.15 -10.33 8.58
C ALA A 66 9.20 -11.69 7.83
N LYS A 67 8.20 -11.99 6.97
CA LYS A 67 8.24 -13.19 6.11
C LYS A 67 9.45 -13.19 5.17
N LEU A 68 9.70 -12.08 4.48
CA LEU A 68 10.83 -11.93 3.56
C LEU A 68 12.17 -12.13 4.27
N TRP A 69 12.35 -11.49 5.42
CA TRP A 69 13.60 -11.56 6.16
C TRP A 69 13.85 -12.93 6.78
N ILE A 70 12.81 -13.66 7.19
CA ILE A 70 12.95 -15.07 7.61
C ILE A 70 13.49 -15.91 6.45
N VAL A 71 12.97 -15.72 5.24
CA VAL A 71 13.47 -16.43 4.05
C VAL A 71 14.93 -16.07 3.79
N LYS A 72 15.28 -14.78 3.79
CA LYS A 72 16.67 -14.32 3.62
C LYS A 72 17.62 -14.93 4.66
N ALA A 73 17.23 -14.91 5.93
CA ALA A 73 18.05 -15.47 7.01
C ALA A 73 18.21 -16.99 6.89
N ARG A 74 17.15 -17.74 6.53
CA ARG A 74 17.23 -19.18 6.31
C ARG A 74 18.13 -19.54 5.12
N THR A 75 18.10 -18.75 4.05
CA THR A 75 18.98 -18.93 2.89
C THR A 75 20.45 -18.75 3.27
N GLU A 76 20.78 -17.73 4.08
CA GLU A 76 22.14 -17.53 4.58
C GLU A 76 22.59 -18.64 5.53
N ILE A 77 21.72 -19.11 6.45
CA ILE A 77 22.02 -20.26 7.31
C ILE A 77 22.36 -21.49 6.48
N LYS A 78 21.54 -21.80 5.46
CA LYS A 78 21.76 -22.95 4.59
C LYS A 78 23.08 -22.81 3.83
N ARG A 79 23.37 -21.61 3.32
CA ARG A 79 24.65 -21.33 2.64
C ARG A 79 25.84 -21.52 3.57
N GLU A 80 25.77 -21.06 4.81
CA GLU A 80 26.84 -21.24 5.80
C GLU A 80 27.03 -22.72 6.18
N GLN A 81 25.94 -23.47 6.31
CA GLN A 81 25.99 -24.92 6.54
C GLN A 81 26.60 -25.66 5.35
N ASP A 82 26.21 -25.32 4.12
CA ASP A 82 26.76 -25.93 2.91
C ASP A 82 28.27 -25.65 2.77
N GLU A 83 28.71 -24.43 3.07
CA GLU A 83 30.13 -24.06 3.08
C GLU A 83 30.90 -24.73 4.22
N PHE A 84 30.32 -24.83 5.41
CA PHE A 84 30.90 -25.57 6.53
C PHE A 84 31.07 -27.06 6.18
N ASN A 85 30.05 -27.66 5.59
CA ASN A 85 30.09 -29.06 5.13
C ASN A 85 31.16 -29.28 4.06
N LYS A 86 31.35 -28.34 3.13
CA LYS A 86 32.46 -28.39 2.15
C LYS A 86 33.82 -28.35 2.85
N GLN A 87 34.01 -27.45 3.81
CA GLN A 87 35.26 -27.33 4.57
C GLN A 87 35.55 -28.56 5.43
N GLU A 88 34.54 -29.12 6.10
CA GLU A 88 34.68 -30.36 6.85
C GLU A 88 35.07 -31.54 5.95
N ARG A 89 34.43 -31.66 4.77
CA ARG A 89 34.79 -32.69 3.79
C ARG A 89 36.23 -32.55 3.31
N TYR A 90 36.66 -31.33 3.01
CA TYR A 90 38.07 -31.06 2.70
C TYR A 90 39.01 -31.41 3.85
N ARG A 91 38.66 -31.10 5.11
CA ARG A 91 39.49 -31.45 6.27
C ARG A 91 39.59 -32.96 6.49
N ARG A 92 38.49 -33.70 6.30
CA ARG A 92 38.44 -35.15 6.55
C ARG A 92 39.05 -35.98 5.43
N TYR A 93 38.92 -35.54 4.18
CA TYR A 93 39.27 -36.36 3.02
C TYR A 93 40.33 -35.73 2.10
N GLY A 94 40.71 -34.47 2.31
CA GLY A 94 41.64 -33.73 1.44
C GLY A 94 41.02 -33.26 0.11
N GLN A 95 39.73 -33.54 -0.14
CA GLN A 95 39.02 -33.29 -1.40
C GLN A 95 37.50 -33.18 -1.18
N LEU A 96 36.76 -32.52 -2.09
CA LEU A 96 35.30 -32.33 -2.00
C LEU A 96 34.48 -33.59 -2.28
N ILE A 97 35.03 -34.47 -3.11
CA ILE A 97 34.39 -35.70 -3.55
C ILE A 97 35.19 -36.87 -2.96
N PRO A 98 34.60 -37.71 -2.10
CA PRO A 98 35.29 -38.90 -1.61
C PRO A 98 35.64 -39.80 -2.79
N LYS A 99 36.92 -40.18 -2.95
CA LYS A 99 37.33 -41.20 -3.93
C LYS A 99 36.49 -42.46 -3.72
N LEU A 100 35.77 -42.89 -4.75
CA LEU A 100 35.17 -44.21 -4.79
C LEU A 100 36.28 -45.22 -5.12
N LYS A 101 36.11 -46.47 -4.67
CA LYS A 101 37.13 -47.52 -4.76
C LYS A 101 37.56 -47.86 -6.21
N ASP A 102 36.79 -47.39 -7.19
CA ASP A 102 36.99 -47.65 -8.62
C ASP A 102 37.80 -46.55 -9.36
N ASP A 103 38.17 -45.44 -8.70
CA ASP A 103 38.99 -44.35 -9.31
C ASP A 103 40.52 -44.56 -9.17
N LEU A 104 40.95 -45.75 -8.74
CA LEU A 104 42.37 -46.11 -8.58
C LEU A 104 42.92 -46.71 -9.88
N LEU A 105 43.09 -45.87 -10.91
CA LEU A 105 44.00 -46.18 -12.02
C LEU A 105 45.45 -45.90 -11.56
N ASP A 106 46.33 -46.86 -11.83
CA ASP A 106 47.72 -46.96 -11.35
C ASP A 106 48.50 -45.63 -11.26
N ASP A 107 48.82 -45.24 -10.04
CA ASP A 107 49.59 -44.05 -9.61
C ASP A 107 51.03 -43.97 -10.19
N ALA A 108 51.47 -44.96 -10.98
CA ALA A 108 52.83 -45.02 -11.50
C ALA A 108 53.07 -44.14 -12.76
N ALA A 109 52.02 -43.66 -13.42
CA ALA A 109 52.12 -42.91 -14.68
C ALA A 109 51.98 -41.38 -14.55
N LEU A 110 51.58 -40.87 -13.38
CA LEU A 110 51.36 -39.43 -13.15
C LEU A 110 52.57 -38.86 -12.42
N GLY A 111 53.41 -38.12 -13.14
CA GLY A 111 54.59 -37.46 -12.60
C GLY A 111 54.29 -36.70 -11.30
N TYR A 112 55.17 -36.86 -10.31
CA TYR A 112 55.05 -36.22 -9.00
C TYR A 112 55.01 -34.69 -9.14
N PHE A 113 53.83 -34.10 -9.00
CA PHE A 113 53.69 -32.69 -8.70
C PHE A 113 53.66 -32.55 -7.18
N GLU A 114 54.64 -31.85 -6.61
CA GLU A 114 54.64 -31.50 -5.19
C GLU A 114 53.54 -30.46 -4.95
N VAL A 115 52.34 -30.92 -4.58
CA VAL A 115 51.23 -30.05 -4.21
C VAL A 115 51.53 -29.47 -2.83
N ARG A 116 52.00 -28.21 -2.79
CA ARG A 116 52.11 -27.46 -1.54
C ARG A 116 50.70 -27.07 -1.06
N TYR A 117 50.18 -27.82 -0.10
CA TYR A 117 48.90 -27.51 0.54
C TYR A 117 49.04 -26.28 1.44
N SER A 118 48.42 -25.17 1.05
CA SER A 118 48.24 -24.03 1.96
C SER A 118 47.28 -24.44 3.08
N GLU A 119 47.57 -24.04 4.32
CA GLU A 119 46.65 -24.18 5.46
C GLU A 119 45.24 -23.71 5.08
N PRO A 120 44.17 -24.37 5.59
CA PRO A 120 42.80 -23.95 5.33
C PRO A 120 42.62 -22.52 5.84
N LYS A 121 42.62 -21.57 4.90
CA LYS A 121 42.42 -20.16 5.22
C LYS A 121 41.06 -20.04 5.93
N PRO A 122 40.96 -19.28 7.03
CA PRO A 122 39.68 -19.00 7.66
C PRO A 122 38.73 -18.45 6.59
N TYR A 123 37.46 -18.86 6.64
CA TYR A 123 36.46 -18.33 5.73
C TYR A 123 36.38 -16.81 5.89
N VAL A 124 36.99 -16.10 4.94
CA VAL A 124 36.78 -14.68 4.73
C VAL A 124 35.57 -14.60 3.80
N ARG A 125 34.48 -13.99 4.26
CA ARG A 125 33.32 -13.69 3.39
C ARG A 125 33.89 -13.07 2.11
N PRO A 126 33.49 -13.50 0.90
CA PRO A 126 33.88 -12.76 -0.29
C PRO A 126 33.52 -11.30 -0.03
N VAL A 127 34.52 -10.42 -0.12
CA VAL A 127 34.30 -8.97 0.02
C VAL A 127 33.17 -8.66 -0.94
N ARG A 128 32.07 -8.09 -0.42
CA ARG A 128 30.96 -7.64 -1.27
C ARG A 128 31.59 -6.86 -2.40
N LYS A 129 31.37 -7.30 -3.64
CA LYS A 129 31.95 -6.68 -4.82
C LYS A 129 31.26 -5.34 -4.99
N ILE A 130 31.72 -4.32 -4.27
CA ILE A 130 31.37 -2.94 -4.57
C ILE A 130 32.05 -2.67 -5.91
N ARG A 131 31.24 -2.40 -6.93
CA ARG A 131 31.78 -2.09 -8.25
C ARG A 131 32.65 -0.83 -8.16
N PRO A 132 33.76 -0.78 -8.92
CA PRO A 132 34.46 0.49 -9.07
C PRO A 132 33.51 1.53 -9.70
N PRO A 133 33.67 2.82 -9.40
CA PRO A 133 32.84 3.86 -10.00
C PRO A 133 32.89 3.79 -11.52
N ALA A 134 31.73 3.62 -12.15
CA ALA A 134 31.60 3.56 -13.61
C ALA A 134 31.94 4.92 -14.25
N SER A 135 32.49 4.90 -15.46
CA SER A 135 32.70 6.11 -16.26
C SER A 135 31.39 6.57 -16.93
N ASP A 136 31.35 7.81 -17.43
CA ASP A 136 30.20 8.32 -18.19
C ASP A 136 29.96 7.50 -19.47
N ALA A 137 31.03 6.97 -20.08
CA ALA A 137 30.95 6.11 -21.26
C ALA A 137 30.29 4.76 -20.94
N ASP A 138 30.65 4.15 -19.80
CA ASP A 138 30.08 2.86 -19.36
C ASP A 138 28.57 2.98 -19.13
N ILE A 139 28.14 4.07 -18.46
CA ILE A 139 26.73 4.35 -18.20
C ILE A 139 25.97 4.58 -19.50
N ALA A 140 26.53 5.34 -20.44
CA ALA A 140 25.90 5.61 -21.73
C ALA A 140 25.76 4.34 -22.58
N GLU A 141 26.76 3.44 -22.53
CA GLU A 141 26.70 2.14 -23.21
C GLU A 141 25.65 1.23 -22.58
N ALA A 142 25.62 1.14 -21.24
CA ALA A 142 24.62 0.35 -20.54
C ALA A 142 23.19 0.88 -20.75
N ALA A 143 23.01 2.20 -20.81
CA ALA A 143 21.71 2.80 -21.10
C ALA A 143 21.23 2.42 -22.51
N LYS A 144 22.09 2.54 -23.53
CA LYS A 144 21.78 2.10 -24.89
C LYS A 144 21.46 0.61 -24.96
N LYS A 145 22.23 -0.20 -24.23
CA LYS A 145 22.03 -1.65 -24.17
C LYS A 145 20.67 -1.99 -23.55
N ALA A 146 20.35 -1.41 -22.40
CA ALA A 146 19.09 -1.64 -21.71
C ALA A 146 17.88 -1.20 -22.54
N GLU A 147 17.96 -0.04 -23.19
CA GLU A 147 16.88 0.47 -24.06
C GLU A 147 16.68 -0.38 -25.33
N SER A 148 17.76 -0.93 -25.90
CA SER A 148 17.69 -1.75 -27.11
C SER A 148 17.31 -3.21 -26.85
N SER A 149 17.74 -3.80 -25.74
CA SER A 149 17.43 -5.18 -25.41
C SER A 149 16.05 -5.32 -24.75
N GLY A 150 15.64 -4.32 -23.95
CA GLY A 150 14.41 -4.39 -23.16
C GLY A 150 14.43 -5.48 -22.09
N VAL A 151 15.59 -6.03 -21.73
CA VAL A 151 15.74 -7.15 -20.79
C VAL A 151 15.95 -6.64 -19.36
N ALA A 152 15.28 -7.24 -18.38
CA ALA A 152 15.35 -6.85 -16.97
C ALA A 152 16.79 -6.82 -16.41
N ALA A 153 17.61 -7.82 -16.76
CA ALA A 153 19.01 -7.91 -16.34
C ALA A 153 19.85 -6.71 -16.81
N ASP A 154 19.64 -6.19 -18.01
CA ASP A 154 20.39 -5.03 -18.51
C ASP A 154 20.00 -3.73 -17.78
N TYR A 155 18.71 -3.58 -17.43
CA TYR A 155 18.27 -2.48 -16.56
C TYR A 155 18.82 -2.59 -15.14
N PHE A 156 18.94 -3.80 -14.60
CA PHE A 156 19.56 -4.02 -13.29
C PHE A 156 21.05 -3.67 -13.33
N GLU A 157 21.77 -4.04 -14.38
CA GLU A 157 23.17 -3.68 -14.56
C GLU A 157 23.35 -2.16 -14.69
N LEU A 158 22.48 -1.47 -15.42
CA LEU A 158 22.45 0.00 -15.47
C LEU A 158 22.23 0.61 -14.08
N ALA A 159 21.33 0.05 -13.28
CA ALA A 159 21.10 0.49 -11.90
C ALA A 159 22.36 0.37 -11.04
N MET A 160 23.08 -0.75 -11.14
CA MET A 160 24.32 -0.98 -10.40
C MET A 160 25.45 -0.05 -10.85
N GLN A 161 25.52 0.31 -12.13
CA GLN A 161 26.48 1.30 -12.62
C GLN A 161 26.20 2.70 -12.07
N HIS A 162 24.94 3.14 -12.06
CA HIS A 162 24.58 4.40 -11.40
C HIS A 162 24.89 4.38 -9.89
N TRP A 163 24.62 3.25 -9.23
CA TRP A 163 24.89 3.08 -7.81
C TRP A 163 26.38 3.04 -7.45
N SER A 164 27.24 2.54 -8.35
CA SER A 164 28.70 2.58 -8.17
C SER A 164 29.24 4.01 -7.97
N ARG A 165 28.52 5.02 -8.49
CA ARG A 165 28.79 6.46 -8.30
C ARG A 165 28.02 7.10 -7.15
N LYS A 166 27.22 6.33 -6.40
CA LYS A 166 26.28 6.80 -5.37
C LYS A 166 25.21 7.76 -5.89
N ASN A 167 24.84 7.64 -7.17
CA ASN A 167 23.73 8.39 -7.75
C ASN A 167 22.41 7.64 -7.53
N ALA A 168 21.74 7.90 -6.42
CA ALA A 168 20.56 7.15 -5.97
C ALA A 168 19.36 7.24 -6.94
N GLU A 169 19.00 8.44 -7.40
CA GLU A 169 17.82 8.66 -8.24
C GLU A 169 17.82 7.88 -9.57
N PRO A 170 18.86 7.99 -10.44
CA PRO A 170 18.90 7.22 -11.67
C PRO A 170 19.10 5.71 -11.41
N ALA A 171 19.78 5.33 -10.32
CA ALA A 171 19.90 3.93 -9.93
C ALA A 171 18.54 3.32 -9.60
N LEU A 172 17.74 3.98 -8.76
CA LEU A 172 16.39 3.53 -8.41
C LEU A 172 15.47 3.48 -9.63
N LYS A 173 15.53 4.48 -10.52
CA LYS A 173 14.73 4.49 -11.75
C LYS A 173 15.00 3.26 -12.62
N ALA A 174 16.27 2.93 -12.86
CA ALA A 174 16.66 1.74 -13.61
C ALA A 174 16.30 0.45 -12.86
N TYR A 175 16.47 0.42 -11.53
CA TYR A 175 16.13 -0.72 -10.68
C TYR A 175 14.63 -1.04 -10.72
N PHE A 176 13.75 -0.05 -10.53
CA PHE A 176 12.30 -0.25 -10.60
C PHE A 176 11.84 -0.65 -12.01
N LYS A 177 12.54 -0.19 -13.06
CA LYS A 177 12.29 -0.66 -14.42
C LYS A 177 12.68 -2.13 -14.59
N ALA A 178 13.80 -2.57 -14.01
CA ALA A 178 14.19 -3.97 -14.01
C ALA A 178 13.16 -4.85 -13.28
N VAL A 179 12.73 -4.44 -12.10
CA VAL A 179 11.73 -5.17 -11.29
C VAL A 179 10.37 -5.26 -11.97
N SER A 180 9.95 -4.23 -12.71
CA SER A 180 8.67 -4.28 -13.45
C SER A 180 8.71 -5.19 -14.68
N LEU A 181 9.91 -5.49 -15.21
CA LEU A 181 10.09 -6.47 -16.27
C LEU A 181 10.24 -7.90 -15.72
N ASP A 182 10.92 -8.05 -14.59
CA ASP A 182 11.13 -9.33 -13.91
C ASP A 182 11.24 -9.14 -12.39
N GLY A 183 10.32 -9.76 -11.64
CA GLY A 183 10.30 -9.72 -10.18
C GLY A 183 11.46 -10.47 -9.51
N GLU A 184 12.13 -11.38 -10.21
CA GLU A 184 13.28 -12.12 -9.66
C GLU A 184 14.49 -11.21 -9.40
N ILE A 185 14.54 -10.01 -10.00
CA ILE A 185 15.55 -8.98 -9.74
C ILE A 185 15.64 -8.63 -8.24
N LEU A 186 14.55 -8.77 -7.48
CA LEU A 186 14.52 -8.53 -6.04
C LEU A 186 15.41 -9.48 -5.23
N SER A 187 15.77 -10.63 -5.82
CA SER A 187 16.65 -11.62 -5.20
C SER A 187 18.14 -11.38 -5.48
N LEU A 188 18.46 -10.49 -6.42
CA LEU A 188 19.84 -10.18 -6.81
C LEU A 188 20.51 -9.26 -5.78
N ASP A 189 21.85 -9.32 -5.71
CA ASP A 189 22.64 -8.46 -4.83
C ASP A 189 22.67 -7.03 -5.39
N ASP A 190 21.90 -6.15 -4.77
CA ASP A 190 21.74 -4.73 -5.15
C ASP A 190 22.87 -3.83 -4.61
N GLU A 191 23.95 -4.41 -4.10
CA GLU A 191 25.06 -3.67 -3.46
C GLU A 191 24.59 -2.72 -2.36
N GLN A 192 23.54 -3.14 -1.63
CA GLN A 192 22.86 -2.37 -0.58
C GLN A 192 22.15 -1.10 -1.05
N LEU A 193 21.93 -0.92 -2.36
CA LEU A 193 21.22 0.23 -2.91
C LEU A 193 19.92 0.53 -2.15
N LEU A 194 19.00 -0.44 -2.07
CA LEU A 194 17.70 -0.21 -1.46
C LEU A 194 17.82 0.07 0.03
N MET A 195 18.69 -0.65 0.74
CA MET A 195 18.90 -0.47 2.17
C MET A 195 19.48 0.92 2.49
N THR A 196 20.49 1.37 1.74
CA THR A 196 21.15 2.65 1.97
C THR A 196 20.21 3.81 1.65
N VAL A 197 19.53 3.77 0.49
CA VAL A 197 18.61 4.84 0.11
C VAL A 197 17.42 4.91 1.05
N SER A 198 16.89 3.76 1.52
CA SER A 198 15.84 3.74 2.55
C SER A 198 16.27 4.49 3.82
N ALA A 199 17.47 4.21 4.33
CA ALA A 199 17.98 4.83 5.55
C ALA A 199 18.26 6.33 5.38
N GLU A 200 18.65 6.76 4.18
CA GLU A 200 18.82 8.19 3.86
C GLU A 200 17.49 8.92 3.84
N VAL A 201 16.46 8.34 3.18
CA VAL A 201 15.13 8.94 3.16
C VAL A 201 14.51 8.98 4.55
N GLU A 202 14.65 7.93 5.37
CA GLU A 202 14.14 7.93 6.75
C GLU A 202 14.74 9.08 7.58
N LYS A 203 16.05 9.33 7.46
CA LYS A 203 16.68 10.49 8.11
C LYS A 203 16.14 11.81 7.59
N LEU A 204 15.88 11.93 6.29
CA LEU A 204 15.30 13.15 5.72
C LEU A 204 13.88 13.38 6.23
N VAL A 205 13.07 12.32 6.32
CA VAL A 205 11.71 12.34 6.90
C VAL A 205 11.75 12.81 8.35
N GLU A 206 12.67 12.29 9.17
CA GLU A 206 12.85 12.72 10.56
C GLU A 206 13.21 14.21 10.67
N THR A 207 13.98 14.75 9.73
CA THR A 207 14.36 16.19 9.72
C THR A 207 13.31 17.11 9.08
N GLY A 208 12.21 16.56 8.54
CA GLY A 208 11.10 17.31 7.97
C GLY A 208 11.39 18.01 6.63
N LYS A 209 12.52 17.73 5.97
CA LYS A 209 12.93 18.34 4.70
C LYS A 209 12.86 17.32 3.55
N VAL A 210 11.65 16.84 3.25
CA VAL A 210 11.44 15.83 2.21
C VAL A 210 10.61 16.41 1.08
N SER A 211 11.12 16.25 -0.14
CA SER A 211 10.44 16.63 -1.38
C SER A 211 9.41 15.58 -1.80
N ALA A 212 8.47 15.98 -2.66
CA ALA A 212 7.47 15.06 -3.22
C ALA A 212 8.12 13.87 -3.96
N ALA A 213 9.21 14.11 -4.70
CA ALA A 213 9.94 13.07 -5.43
C ALA A 213 10.63 12.07 -4.50
N GLU A 214 11.15 12.52 -3.36
CA GLU A 214 11.74 11.62 -2.35
C GLU A 214 10.67 10.77 -1.68
N TYR A 215 9.50 11.32 -1.36
CA TYR A 215 8.37 10.52 -0.87
C TYR A 215 7.90 9.49 -1.91
N LEU A 216 7.83 9.86 -3.18
CA LEU A 216 7.47 8.93 -4.26
C LEU A 216 8.47 7.77 -4.37
N ASN A 217 9.77 8.07 -4.40
CA ASN A 217 10.82 7.06 -4.46
C ASN A 217 10.82 6.16 -3.23
N SER A 218 10.57 6.74 -2.05
CA SER A 218 10.41 6.00 -0.81
C SER A 218 9.20 5.08 -0.83
N GLY A 219 8.04 5.56 -1.32
CA GLY A 219 6.84 4.76 -1.51
C GLY A 219 7.11 3.55 -2.40
N LYS A 220 7.73 3.74 -3.57
CA LYS A 220 8.12 2.65 -4.49
C LYS A 220 9.08 1.66 -3.84
N LEU A 221 10.05 2.15 -3.09
CA LEU A 221 11.02 1.32 -2.39
C LEU A 221 10.35 0.47 -1.30
N LEU A 222 9.43 1.05 -0.54
CA LEU A 222 8.64 0.35 0.48
C LEU A 222 7.71 -0.71 -0.15
N MET A 223 7.12 -0.43 -1.32
CA MET A 223 6.36 -1.44 -2.09
C MET A 223 7.21 -2.67 -2.40
N VAL A 224 8.42 -2.44 -2.91
CA VAL A 224 9.39 -3.51 -3.22
C VAL A 224 9.82 -4.28 -1.97
N GLN A 225 9.93 -3.60 -0.83
CA GLN A 225 10.28 -4.23 0.45
C GLN A 225 9.11 -4.95 1.13
N GLY A 226 7.89 -4.84 0.59
CA GLY A 226 6.67 -5.41 1.17
C GLY A 226 6.09 -4.60 2.34
N GLU A 227 6.59 -3.39 2.60
CA GLU A 227 6.07 -2.48 3.64
C GLU A 227 4.88 -1.67 3.11
N LEU A 228 3.86 -2.38 2.64
CA LEU A 228 2.77 -1.81 1.85
C LEU A 228 2.00 -0.67 2.56
N ARG A 229 1.77 -0.76 3.88
CA ARG A 229 1.09 0.31 4.64
C ARG A 229 1.88 1.62 4.65
N ARG A 230 3.19 1.54 4.91
CA ARG A 230 4.08 2.71 4.87
C ARG A 230 4.25 3.22 3.45
N ALA A 231 4.30 2.31 2.47
CA ALA A 231 4.35 2.67 1.06
C ALA A 231 3.15 3.55 0.68
N VAL A 232 1.94 3.16 1.07
CA VAL A 232 0.72 3.96 0.84
C VAL A 232 0.85 5.33 1.50
N SER A 233 1.24 5.41 2.78
CA SER A 233 1.42 6.71 3.47
C SER A 233 2.38 7.63 2.71
N HIS A 234 3.51 7.12 2.25
CA HIS A 234 4.50 7.89 1.51
C HIS A 234 3.99 8.32 0.13
N LEU A 235 3.30 7.44 -0.60
CA LEU A 235 2.70 7.78 -1.90
C LEU A 235 1.61 8.83 -1.78
N VAL A 236 0.80 8.78 -0.72
CA VAL A 236 -0.22 9.79 -0.40
C VAL A 236 0.43 11.13 -0.11
N LYS A 237 1.45 11.18 0.77
CA LYS A 237 2.19 12.41 1.06
C LYS A 237 2.88 12.98 -0.19
N ALA A 238 3.43 12.13 -1.04
CA ALA A 238 4.01 12.55 -2.33
C ALA A 238 2.97 13.24 -3.22
N ALA A 239 1.76 12.67 -3.28
CA ALA A 239 0.64 13.18 -4.07
C ALA A 239 0.05 14.50 -3.54
N GLU A 240 0.16 14.75 -2.23
CA GLU A 240 -0.29 16.01 -1.61
C GLU A 240 0.66 17.17 -1.88
N LEU A 241 1.96 16.89 -2.01
CA LEU A 241 3.00 17.91 -2.12
C LEU A 241 3.21 18.46 -3.53
N ASP A 242 2.97 17.66 -4.57
CA ASP A 242 3.17 18.09 -5.96
C ASP A 242 2.16 17.44 -6.92
N GLU A 243 1.56 18.26 -7.80
CA GLU A 243 0.52 17.82 -8.74
C GLU A 243 1.04 16.87 -9.84
N LYS A 244 2.30 17.01 -10.27
CA LYS A 244 2.86 16.08 -11.27
C LYS A 244 3.15 14.73 -10.66
N VAL A 245 3.72 14.72 -9.45
CA VAL A 245 3.96 13.50 -8.67
C VAL A 245 2.65 12.81 -8.29
N ARG A 246 1.57 13.57 -8.05
CA ARG A 246 0.23 13.03 -7.78
C ARG A 246 -0.24 12.04 -8.83
N GLN A 247 -0.04 12.32 -10.11
CA GLN A 247 -0.47 11.40 -11.17
C GLN A 247 0.26 10.06 -11.05
N GLU A 248 1.58 10.09 -10.90
CA GLU A 248 2.39 8.88 -10.79
C GLU A 248 2.07 8.08 -9.52
N SER A 249 1.91 8.75 -8.38
CA SER A 249 1.43 8.11 -7.14
C SER A 249 0.06 7.47 -7.32
N SER A 250 -0.84 8.14 -8.04
CA SER A 250 -2.20 7.63 -8.31
C SER A 250 -2.16 6.36 -9.15
N ASP A 251 -1.33 6.31 -10.19
CA ASP A 251 -1.19 5.13 -11.05
C ASP A 251 -0.64 3.92 -10.27
N ILE A 252 0.32 4.15 -9.36
CA ILE A 252 0.87 3.11 -8.48
C ILE A 252 -0.19 2.60 -7.49
N LEU A 253 -0.93 3.51 -6.84
CA LEU A 253 -1.98 3.16 -5.90
C LEU A 253 -3.14 2.43 -6.59
N LEU A 254 -3.49 2.82 -7.81
CA LEU A 254 -4.48 2.13 -8.62
C LEU A 254 -4.04 0.70 -8.95
N THR A 255 -2.79 0.51 -9.34
CA THR A 255 -2.21 -0.82 -9.59
C THR A 255 -2.28 -1.69 -8.33
N LEU A 256 -2.01 -1.11 -7.16
CA LEU A 256 -2.12 -1.80 -5.88
C LEU A 256 -3.57 -2.18 -5.55
N ILE A 257 -4.54 -1.28 -5.80
CA ILE A 257 -5.97 -1.55 -5.64
C ILE A 257 -6.44 -2.70 -6.54
N GLU A 258 -5.91 -2.78 -7.76
CA GLU A 258 -6.23 -3.86 -8.70
C GLU A 258 -5.51 -5.18 -8.36
N SER A 259 -4.52 -5.14 -7.46
CA SER A 259 -3.76 -6.32 -7.07
C SER A 259 -4.46 -7.10 -5.94
N PRO A 260 -4.23 -8.41 -5.82
CA PRO A 260 -4.72 -9.20 -4.68
C PRO A 260 -4.18 -8.75 -3.31
N GLN A 261 -3.15 -7.91 -3.27
CA GLN A 261 -2.58 -7.41 -2.02
C GLN A 261 -3.46 -6.36 -1.34
N ILE A 262 -4.47 -5.83 -2.04
CA ILE A 262 -5.38 -4.81 -1.50
C ILE A 262 -6.12 -5.29 -0.26
N ASP A 263 -6.42 -6.59 -0.16
CA ASP A 263 -7.11 -7.21 0.99
C ASP A 263 -6.29 -7.11 2.29
N LEU A 264 -4.98 -6.87 2.22
CA LEU A 264 -4.11 -6.68 3.38
C LEU A 264 -4.13 -5.22 3.90
N LEU A 265 -4.55 -4.29 3.05
CA LEU A 265 -4.44 -2.85 3.27
C LEU A 265 -5.79 -2.17 3.47
N SER A 266 -6.83 -2.78 2.93
CA SER A 266 -8.14 -2.18 2.85
C SER A 266 -9.17 -3.02 3.58
N ALA A 267 -10.05 -2.34 4.30
CA ALA A 267 -11.22 -2.93 4.93
C ALA A 267 -12.37 -1.93 4.84
N PRO A 268 -13.63 -2.41 4.73
CA PRO A 268 -14.79 -1.53 4.81
C PRO A 268 -14.75 -0.69 6.10
N PRO A 269 -14.86 0.64 6.00
CA PRO A 269 -14.80 1.52 7.16
C PRO A 269 -16.05 1.38 8.04
N ASP A 270 -15.95 1.89 9.27
CA ASP A 270 -17.14 2.13 10.08
C ASP A 270 -17.75 3.46 9.66
N LEU A 271 -18.99 3.41 9.16
CA LEU A 271 -19.70 4.59 8.68
C LEU A 271 -20.42 5.25 9.88
N LEU A 272 -20.29 6.56 9.99
CA LEU A 272 -20.96 7.39 11.01
C LEU A 272 -22.14 8.19 10.44
N GLY A 273 -22.09 8.49 9.14
CA GLY A 273 -23.17 9.17 8.44
C GLY A 273 -23.04 8.99 6.94
N PHE A 274 -24.17 8.90 6.26
CA PHE A 274 -24.27 8.76 4.83
C PHE A 274 -25.36 9.67 4.29
N ARG A 275 -25.00 10.53 3.36
CA ARG A 275 -25.99 11.32 2.62
C ARG A 275 -25.67 11.27 1.14
N GLN A 276 -26.69 11.14 0.31
CA GLN A 276 -26.53 11.31 -1.12
C GLN A 276 -27.60 12.20 -1.72
N ALA A 277 -27.30 12.84 -2.85
CA ALA A 277 -28.28 13.61 -3.60
C ALA A 277 -28.07 13.44 -5.10
N TYR A 278 -29.15 13.13 -5.81
CA TYR A 278 -29.17 13.27 -7.26
C TYR A 278 -29.54 14.70 -7.65
N VAL A 279 -28.76 15.26 -8.58
CA VAL A 279 -28.94 16.61 -9.11
C VAL A 279 -28.86 16.56 -10.63
N PHE A 280 -29.87 17.12 -11.28
CA PHE A 280 -29.88 17.34 -12.72
C PHE A 280 -29.57 18.81 -13.05
N ASP A 281 -28.42 19.06 -13.69
CA ASP A 281 -28.01 20.38 -14.15
C ASP A 281 -27.76 20.37 -15.67
N LYS A 282 -27.66 21.57 -16.29
CA LYS A 282 -27.68 21.81 -17.75
C LYS A 282 -26.86 20.82 -18.57
N ASP A 283 -25.70 20.42 -18.06
CA ASP A 283 -24.72 19.63 -18.80
C ASP A 283 -24.37 18.30 -18.09
N SER A 284 -24.97 18.00 -16.94
CA SER A 284 -24.57 16.84 -16.14
C SER A 284 -25.63 16.35 -15.16
N ASP A 285 -25.88 15.04 -15.23
CA ASP A 285 -26.46 14.26 -14.15
C ASP A 285 -25.36 13.96 -13.13
N THR A 286 -25.51 14.44 -11.88
CA THR A 286 -24.50 14.26 -10.83
C THR A 286 -25.13 13.70 -9.57
N VAL A 287 -24.53 12.64 -9.03
CA VAL A 287 -24.82 12.14 -7.69
C VAL A 287 -23.75 12.65 -6.74
N TYR A 288 -24.17 13.46 -5.77
CA TYR A 288 -23.34 13.95 -4.69
C TYR A 288 -23.42 12.96 -3.54
N VAL A 289 -22.28 12.46 -3.08
CA VAL A 289 -22.21 11.50 -1.99
C VAL A 289 -21.34 12.08 -0.88
N ARG A 290 -21.91 12.16 0.31
CA ARG A 290 -21.24 12.58 1.53
C ARG A 290 -21.20 11.42 2.51
N VAL A 291 -20.01 11.05 2.95
CA VAL A 291 -19.83 9.95 3.91
C VAL A 291 -18.93 10.41 5.04
N ASN A 292 -19.40 10.27 6.28
CA ASN A 292 -18.58 10.39 7.47
C ASN A 292 -18.17 8.99 7.91
N LEU A 293 -16.88 8.77 8.12
CA LEU A 293 -16.37 7.43 8.39
C LEU A 293 -15.14 7.42 9.28
N ILE A 294 -14.88 6.25 9.87
CA ILE A 294 -13.65 5.90 10.57
C ILE A 294 -13.04 4.68 9.87
N PRO A 295 -11.80 4.76 9.35
CA PRO A 295 -11.15 3.62 8.73
C PRO A 295 -10.77 2.56 9.77
N LYS A 296 -11.02 1.29 9.45
CA LYS A 296 -10.56 0.17 10.29
C LYS A 296 -9.05 0.03 10.20
N ASN A 297 -8.42 -0.34 11.32
CA ASN A 297 -6.98 -0.56 11.40
C ASN A 297 -6.13 0.59 10.86
N ARG A 298 -6.66 1.83 10.91
CA ARG A 298 -6.03 3.03 10.34
C ARG A 298 -5.64 2.88 8.87
N GLY A 299 -6.40 2.09 8.11
CA GLY A 299 -6.19 1.92 6.68
C GLY A 299 -6.42 3.23 5.93
N GLN A 300 -5.49 3.63 5.08
CA GLN A 300 -5.64 4.80 4.22
C GLN A 300 -6.38 4.50 2.92
N ILE A 301 -6.54 3.23 2.55
CA ILE A 301 -7.32 2.82 1.38
C ILE A 301 -8.64 2.24 1.90
N VAL A 302 -9.76 2.92 1.64
CA VAL A 302 -11.08 2.50 2.11
C VAL A 302 -12.03 2.28 0.93
N PRO A 303 -12.71 1.12 0.85
CA PRO A 303 -13.70 0.84 -0.17
C PRO A 303 -15.09 1.28 0.32
N ILE A 304 -15.86 1.88 -0.57
CA ILE A 304 -17.25 2.27 -0.33
C ILE A 304 -18.08 1.87 -1.55
N ASP A 305 -19.08 1.03 -1.33
CA ASP A 305 -19.98 0.58 -2.39
C ASP A 305 -21.17 1.53 -2.53
N ILE A 306 -21.46 1.92 -3.77
CA ILE A 306 -22.53 2.83 -4.16
C ILE A 306 -23.40 2.12 -5.20
N THR A 307 -24.71 2.25 -5.08
CA THR A 307 -25.76 1.60 -5.92
C THR A 307 -25.77 1.99 -7.38
N ILE A 308 -24.97 2.98 -7.76
CA ILE A 308 -24.80 3.42 -9.15
C ILE A 308 -24.00 2.34 -9.90
N SER A 309 -24.43 1.98 -11.11
CA SER A 309 -23.65 1.08 -11.98
C SER A 309 -22.30 1.71 -12.35
N ALA A 310 -21.21 0.97 -12.20
CA ALA A 310 -19.86 1.44 -12.53
C ALA A 310 -19.71 1.84 -14.00
N ASP A 311 -20.38 1.14 -14.93
CA ASP A 311 -20.32 1.40 -16.38
C ASP A 311 -20.91 2.77 -16.76
N ALA A 312 -21.77 3.30 -15.92
CA ALA A 312 -22.44 4.58 -16.17
C ALA A 312 -21.68 5.77 -15.57
N VAL A 313 -20.55 5.57 -14.90
CA VAL A 313 -19.80 6.66 -14.26
C VAL A 313 -18.82 7.29 -15.24
N LYS A 314 -19.01 8.57 -15.54
CA LYS A 314 -18.08 9.34 -16.39
C LYS A 314 -16.88 9.84 -15.63
N LYS A 315 -17.11 10.34 -14.41
CA LYS A 315 -16.10 11.02 -13.60
C LYS A 315 -16.47 10.96 -12.13
N ILE A 316 -15.46 10.84 -11.28
CA ILE A 316 -15.56 11.02 -9.84
C ILE A 316 -14.65 12.18 -9.45
N GLU A 317 -15.22 13.18 -8.79
CA GLU A 317 -14.46 14.30 -8.24
C GLU A 317 -14.56 14.30 -6.71
N SER A 318 -13.41 14.30 -6.03
CA SER A 318 -13.35 14.59 -4.61
C SER A 318 -13.35 16.10 -4.36
N ARG A 319 -14.19 16.56 -3.43
CA ARG A 319 -14.30 17.95 -3.00
C ARG A 319 -13.98 18.14 -1.51
N SER A 320 -13.55 17.09 -0.80
CA SER A 320 -13.12 17.18 0.61
C SER A 320 -11.59 17.17 0.73
N LYS A 321 -11.09 17.83 1.80
CA LYS A 321 -9.66 17.79 2.16
C LYS A 321 -9.23 16.44 2.74
N ASP A 322 -10.21 15.67 3.22
CA ASP A 322 -10.04 14.38 3.85
C ASP A 322 -9.92 13.22 2.84
N VAL A 323 -9.82 13.53 1.55
CA VAL A 323 -9.65 12.55 0.47
C VAL A 323 -8.57 13.05 -0.48
N ALA A 324 -7.41 12.42 -0.43
CA ALA A 324 -6.29 12.74 -1.32
C ALA A 324 -6.61 12.36 -2.77
N MET A 325 -7.29 11.22 -2.97
CA MET A 325 -7.71 10.74 -4.30
C MET A 325 -8.83 9.70 -4.15
N ALA A 326 -9.60 9.49 -5.21
CA ALA A 326 -10.70 8.54 -5.24
C ALA A 326 -10.74 7.84 -6.61
N PHE A 327 -10.92 6.52 -6.59
CA PHE A 327 -10.99 5.71 -7.81
C PHE A 327 -12.30 4.93 -7.87
N GLY A 328 -12.96 4.92 -9.02
CA GLY A 328 -14.15 4.12 -9.27
C GLY A 328 -13.78 2.80 -9.93
N LYS A 329 -14.25 1.69 -9.36
CA LYS A 329 -14.12 0.35 -9.94
C LYS A 329 -15.45 -0.42 -9.86
N PRO A 330 -15.67 -1.41 -10.74
CA PRO A 330 -16.76 -2.34 -10.57
C PRO A 330 -16.61 -3.11 -9.25
N GLY A 331 -17.69 -3.15 -8.48
CA GLY A 331 -17.85 -3.93 -7.25
C GLY A 331 -18.76 -5.14 -7.48
N VAL A 332 -19.46 -5.55 -6.42
CA VAL A 332 -20.43 -6.65 -6.47
C VAL A 332 -21.61 -6.24 -7.35
N ASP A 333 -22.10 -7.15 -8.20
CA ASP A 333 -23.23 -6.92 -9.11
C ASP A 333 -23.09 -5.66 -10.00
N ASN A 334 -21.86 -5.30 -10.36
CA ASN A 334 -21.52 -4.12 -11.15
C ASN A 334 -21.86 -2.77 -10.48
N ALA A 335 -22.10 -2.78 -9.16
CA ALA A 335 -22.16 -1.57 -8.35
C ALA A 335 -20.83 -0.81 -8.41
N LEU A 336 -20.88 0.52 -8.25
CA LEU A 336 -19.69 1.33 -8.15
C LEU A 336 -19.03 1.14 -6.79
N ARG A 337 -17.85 0.51 -6.77
CA ARG A 337 -16.94 0.55 -5.64
C ARG A 337 -16.02 1.76 -5.77
N VAL A 338 -16.17 2.71 -4.86
CA VAL A 338 -15.25 3.84 -4.72
C VAL A 338 -14.16 3.45 -3.74
N TRP A 339 -12.92 3.48 -4.22
CA TRP A 339 -11.72 3.38 -3.39
C TRP A 339 -11.26 4.78 -3.02
N ALA A 340 -11.59 5.23 -1.81
CA ALA A 340 -11.14 6.50 -1.29
C ALA A 340 -9.76 6.34 -0.64
N ILE A 341 -8.84 7.25 -0.98
CA ILE A 341 -7.51 7.30 -0.40
C ILE A 341 -7.45 8.48 0.57
N LEU A 342 -7.23 8.15 1.84
CA LEU A 342 -7.28 9.08 2.95
C LEU A 342 -5.87 9.58 3.31
N PRO A 343 -5.73 10.88 3.63
CA PRO A 343 -4.51 11.40 4.23
C PRO A 343 -4.32 10.83 5.64
N GLU A 344 -3.07 10.82 6.10
CA GLU A 344 -2.77 10.40 7.47
C GLU A 344 -3.22 11.50 8.46
N LYS A 345 -3.88 11.11 9.55
CA LYS A 345 -4.25 12.00 10.66
C LYS A 345 -3.63 11.47 11.95
N ASP A 346 -3.07 12.37 12.76
CA ASP A 346 -2.36 12.02 14.01
C ASP A 346 -3.30 11.55 15.14
N GLU A 347 -4.61 11.68 14.95
CA GLU A 347 -5.61 11.38 15.96
C GLU A 347 -5.71 9.88 16.26
N LYS A 348 -6.18 9.56 17.48
CA LYS A 348 -6.31 8.15 17.89
C LYS A 348 -7.37 7.41 17.08
N PHE A 349 -8.49 8.08 16.83
CA PHE A 349 -9.66 7.63 16.06
C PHE A 349 -9.99 8.71 15.03
N PRO A 350 -9.24 8.77 13.93
CA PRO A 350 -9.41 9.83 12.95
C PRO A 350 -10.73 9.65 12.20
N GLU A 351 -11.59 10.66 12.31
CA GLU A 351 -12.82 10.75 11.51
C GLU A 351 -12.51 11.44 10.18
N TYR A 352 -13.12 10.96 9.10
CA TYR A 352 -12.96 11.51 7.76
C TYR A 352 -14.30 11.84 7.15
N GLU A 353 -14.36 12.97 6.45
CA GLU A 353 -15.50 13.37 5.64
C GLU A 353 -15.17 13.25 4.14
N LEU A 354 -15.88 12.37 3.46
CA LEU A 354 -15.79 12.20 2.02
C LEU A 354 -16.89 13.03 1.37
N ARG A 355 -16.51 13.88 0.40
CA ARG A 355 -17.46 14.62 -0.45
C ARG A 355 -17.14 14.30 -1.90
N LEU A 356 -17.92 13.41 -2.51
CA LEU A 356 -17.73 12.92 -3.86
C LEU A 356 -18.83 13.44 -4.79
N ALA A 357 -18.46 14.04 -5.92
CA ALA A 357 -19.38 14.34 -7.01
C ALA A 357 -19.16 13.31 -8.12
N ILE A 358 -20.18 12.51 -8.40
CA ILE A 358 -20.14 11.39 -9.34
C ILE A 358 -21.00 11.76 -10.54
N SER A 359 -20.38 12.08 -11.67
CA SER A 359 -21.09 12.39 -12.90
C SER A 359 -21.49 11.10 -13.62
N ILE A 360 -22.77 10.95 -13.96
CA ILE A 360 -23.32 9.75 -14.59
C ILE A 360 -23.66 9.96 -16.07
N ASP A 361 -23.62 8.89 -16.85
CA ASP A 361 -24.07 8.84 -18.23
C ASP A 361 -25.53 8.39 -18.34
N ARG A 362 -26.43 9.35 -18.57
CA ARG A 362 -27.84 9.06 -18.78
C ARG A 362 -28.14 8.23 -20.04
N ASN A 363 -27.18 8.08 -20.96
CA ASN A 363 -27.35 7.23 -22.13
C ASN A 363 -27.19 5.74 -21.80
N ILE A 364 -26.54 5.42 -20.67
CA ILE A 364 -26.27 4.06 -20.21
C ILE A 364 -27.32 3.65 -19.16
N LEU A 365 -27.71 4.57 -18.27
CA LEU A 365 -28.73 4.33 -17.25
C LEU A 365 -30.08 4.94 -17.62
N ASN A 366 -31.13 4.11 -17.57
CA ASN A 366 -32.52 4.59 -17.68
C ASN A 366 -33.11 5.00 -16.33
N TYR A 367 -32.66 4.33 -15.26
CA TYR A 367 -33.09 4.59 -13.89
C TYR A 367 -31.90 4.70 -12.94
N LEU A 368 -32.12 5.34 -11.81
CA LEU A 368 -31.14 5.50 -10.75
C LEU A 368 -31.74 5.06 -9.42
N ASP A 369 -31.08 4.11 -8.75
CA ASP A 369 -31.45 3.68 -7.40
C ASP A 369 -30.60 4.43 -6.38
N LEU A 370 -31.24 5.25 -5.54
CA LEU A 370 -30.58 6.01 -4.48
C LEU A 370 -30.66 5.32 -3.11
N SER A 371 -30.52 3.99 -3.10
CA SER A 371 -30.31 3.15 -1.91
C SER A 371 -28.85 3.18 -1.42
N ASN A 372 -28.56 2.52 -0.29
CA ASN A 372 -27.21 2.25 0.17
C ASN A 372 -27.00 0.73 0.36
N TYR A 373 -25.76 0.24 0.17
CA TYR A 373 -25.45 -1.21 0.21
C TYR A 373 -25.03 -1.75 1.58
N SER A 374 -24.65 -0.88 2.52
CA SER A 374 -23.91 -1.32 3.70
C SER A 374 -24.02 -0.33 4.85
N LEU A 375 -25.22 -0.18 5.40
CA LEU A 375 -25.41 0.62 6.60
C LEU A 375 -26.10 -0.18 7.71
N PRO A 376 -25.65 -0.05 8.97
CA PRO A 376 -26.38 -0.56 10.11
C PRO A 376 -27.78 0.04 10.13
N ALA A 377 -28.79 -0.77 10.46
CA ALA A 377 -30.19 -0.33 10.57
C ALA A 377 -30.39 0.80 11.60
N GLU A 378 -29.41 1.04 12.48
CA GLU A 378 -29.45 2.03 13.55
C GLU A 378 -28.64 3.32 13.25
N MET A 379 -28.23 3.55 12.00
CA MET A 379 -27.51 4.78 11.67
C MET A 379 -28.45 6.01 11.73
N PRO A 380 -28.16 7.02 12.57
CA PRO A 380 -29.04 8.17 12.75
C PRO A 380 -28.93 9.20 11.62
N ASP A 381 -27.79 9.29 10.94
CA ASP A 381 -27.55 10.22 9.84
C ASP A 381 -27.48 9.47 8.50
N ASN A 382 -28.63 9.11 7.94
CA ASN A 382 -28.72 8.33 6.71
C ASN A 382 -29.82 8.83 5.77
N TRP A 383 -29.45 9.63 4.77
CA TRP A 383 -30.39 10.35 3.92
C TRP A 383 -30.10 10.22 2.43
N SER A 384 -31.16 10.25 1.64
CA SER A 384 -31.08 10.43 0.19
C SER A 384 -31.92 11.62 -0.23
N PHE A 385 -31.46 12.39 -1.20
CA PHE A 385 -32.15 13.57 -1.69
C PHE A 385 -32.29 13.55 -3.21
N ILE A 386 -33.36 14.17 -3.68
CA ILE A 386 -33.59 14.50 -5.08
C ILE A 386 -33.71 16.01 -5.14
N ILE A 387 -32.84 16.66 -5.92
CA ILE A 387 -32.81 18.12 -6.03
C ILE A 387 -32.91 18.48 -7.51
N GLY A 388 -33.92 19.26 -7.88
CA GLY A 388 -34.12 19.64 -9.27
C GLY A 388 -35.12 20.79 -9.44
N SER A 389 -35.29 21.23 -10.69
CA SER A 389 -36.39 22.12 -11.06
C SER A 389 -37.73 21.52 -10.61
N GLU A 390 -38.62 22.34 -10.05
CA GLU A 390 -39.95 21.91 -9.60
C GLU A 390 -40.78 21.28 -10.74
N PHE A 391 -40.48 21.66 -11.98
CA PHE A 391 -41.14 21.14 -13.18
C PHE A 391 -40.74 19.69 -13.53
N ASN A 392 -39.66 19.16 -12.95
CA ASN A 392 -39.26 17.76 -13.15
C ASN A 392 -40.00 16.77 -12.22
N PHE A 393 -40.61 17.26 -11.14
CA PHE A 393 -41.25 16.40 -10.13
C PHE A 393 -42.68 16.05 -10.54
N SER A 394 -42.79 15.16 -11.54
CA SER A 394 -44.07 14.59 -11.99
C SER A 394 -44.71 13.68 -10.93
N GLU A 395 -45.95 13.24 -11.15
CA GLU A 395 -46.63 12.28 -10.26
C GLU A 395 -45.87 10.95 -10.11
N ASN A 396 -45.00 10.61 -11.05
CA ASN A 396 -44.20 9.39 -11.03
C ASN A 396 -42.93 9.49 -10.17
N VAL A 397 -42.50 10.71 -9.80
CA VAL A 397 -41.34 10.89 -8.94
C VAL A 397 -41.73 10.60 -7.50
N PRO A 398 -40.99 9.74 -6.77
CA PRO A 398 -41.31 9.41 -5.39
C PRO A 398 -41.41 10.65 -4.50
N LYS A 399 -42.40 10.64 -3.60
CA LYS A 399 -42.57 11.65 -2.55
C LYS A 399 -41.74 11.26 -1.33
N GLY A 400 -40.92 12.19 -0.85
CA GLY A 400 -40.06 11.97 0.31
C GLY A 400 -40.77 12.26 1.63
N GLU A 401 -40.22 11.83 2.77
CA GLU A 401 -40.72 12.29 4.07
C GLU A 401 -40.47 13.78 4.29
N TYR A 402 -39.43 14.32 3.62
CA TYR A 402 -39.15 15.74 3.56
C TYR A 402 -39.43 16.27 2.17
N GLU A 403 -40.23 17.34 2.05
CA GLU A 403 -40.43 18.07 0.81
C GLU A 403 -40.29 19.57 1.05
N LYS A 404 -39.51 20.25 0.21
CA LYS A 404 -39.39 21.70 0.23
C LYS A 404 -39.40 22.26 -1.19
N LYS A 405 -40.26 23.26 -1.41
CA LYS A 405 -40.34 24.03 -2.65
C LYS A 405 -39.89 25.45 -2.39
N LEU A 406 -39.01 25.98 -3.23
CA LEU A 406 -38.47 27.33 -3.05
C LEU A 406 -38.01 27.90 -4.39
N GLU A 407 -38.68 28.96 -4.87
CA GLU A 407 -38.27 29.73 -6.06
C GLU A 407 -37.98 28.86 -7.31
N GLY A 408 -38.89 27.95 -7.67
CA GLY A 408 -38.72 27.08 -8.84
C GLY A 408 -37.88 25.82 -8.59
N LEU A 409 -37.37 25.63 -7.37
CA LEU A 409 -36.64 24.43 -6.95
C LEU A 409 -37.54 23.52 -6.10
N GLN A 410 -37.41 22.21 -6.27
CA GLN A 410 -37.96 21.23 -5.35
C GLN A 410 -36.87 20.30 -4.82
N ILE A 411 -36.96 20.00 -3.52
CA ILE A 411 -36.09 19.09 -2.78
C ILE A 411 -36.97 18.04 -2.12
N ASN A 412 -36.79 16.77 -2.48
CA ASN A 412 -37.39 15.63 -1.79
C ASN A 412 -36.30 14.89 -1.03
N GLY A 413 -36.48 14.69 0.27
CA GLY A 413 -35.57 13.97 1.16
C GLY A 413 -36.19 12.67 1.67
N PHE A 414 -35.38 11.62 1.70
CA PHE A 414 -35.75 10.26 2.06
C PHE A 414 -34.86 9.78 3.20
N HIS A 415 -35.46 9.41 4.33
CA HIS A 415 -34.76 8.91 5.49
C HIS A 415 -34.51 7.40 5.35
N LEU A 416 -33.33 7.03 4.86
CA LEU A 416 -33.03 5.65 4.48
C LEU A 416 -33.06 4.68 5.67
N THR A 417 -32.88 5.15 6.90
CA THR A 417 -33.03 4.31 8.11
C THR A 417 -34.46 3.80 8.26
N ALA A 418 -35.48 4.58 7.85
CA ALA A 418 -36.88 4.18 7.99
C ALA A 418 -37.26 3.05 6.99
N SER A 419 -36.48 2.91 5.93
CA SER A 419 -36.69 1.97 4.82
C SER A 419 -35.60 0.90 4.73
N GLU A 420 -34.86 0.65 5.83
CA GLU A 420 -33.79 -0.35 5.89
C GLU A 420 -32.73 -0.18 4.77
N GLY A 421 -32.37 1.07 4.46
CA GLY A 421 -31.39 1.42 3.44
C GLY A 421 -31.93 1.57 2.02
N LYS A 422 -33.23 1.26 1.80
CA LYS A 422 -33.87 1.38 0.48
C LYS A 422 -34.25 2.82 0.18
N GLY A 423 -33.66 3.37 -0.88
CA GLY A 423 -33.96 4.71 -1.36
C GLY A 423 -34.99 4.73 -2.49
N PRO A 424 -35.29 5.93 -3.00
CA PRO A 424 -36.14 6.09 -4.17
C PRO A 424 -35.43 5.58 -5.43
N THR A 425 -36.20 4.97 -6.32
CA THR A 425 -35.77 4.71 -7.70
C THR A 425 -36.32 5.79 -8.61
N LEU A 426 -35.46 6.40 -9.42
CA LEU A 426 -35.78 7.52 -10.31
C LEU A 426 -35.70 7.09 -11.75
N LEU A 427 -36.67 7.51 -12.56
CA LEU A 427 -36.54 7.48 -14.02
C LEU A 427 -35.83 8.75 -14.47
N LEU A 428 -34.63 8.61 -15.04
CA LEU A 428 -33.83 9.76 -15.47
C LEU A 428 -34.49 10.53 -16.62
N SER A 429 -35.47 9.94 -17.32
CA SER A 429 -36.26 10.59 -18.35
C SER A 429 -37.20 11.68 -17.83
N ASP A 430 -37.52 11.67 -16.54
CA ASP A 430 -38.42 12.65 -15.91
C ASP A 430 -37.71 13.99 -15.65
N PHE A 431 -36.37 13.99 -15.64
CA PHE A 431 -35.54 15.16 -15.41
C PHE A 431 -35.08 15.77 -16.74
N LYS A 432 -35.73 16.87 -17.13
CA LYS A 432 -35.53 17.56 -18.42
C LYS A 432 -35.14 19.01 -18.25
N GLU A 433 -35.61 19.65 -17.18
CA GLU A 433 -35.31 21.03 -16.89
C GLU A 433 -34.14 21.15 -15.91
N PRO A 434 -33.07 21.86 -16.26
CA PRO A 434 -31.93 22.02 -15.37
C PRO A 434 -32.29 22.85 -14.15
N LEU A 435 -31.39 22.89 -13.17
CA LEU A 435 -31.55 23.79 -12.03
C LEU A 435 -31.78 25.24 -12.49
N PRO A 436 -32.74 25.97 -11.87
CA PRO A 436 -33.05 27.34 -12.25
C PRO A 436 -31.90 28.32 -11.93
N ARG A 437 -30.98 27.92 -11.06
CA ARG A 437 -29.81 28.70 -10.63
C ARG A 437 -28.71 27.79 -10.08
N LYS A 438 -27.50 28.34 -9.95
CA LYS A 438 -26.39 27.66 -9.28
C LYS A 438 -26.66 27.57 -7.77
N LEU A 439 -26.51 26.38 -7.21
CA LEU A 439 -26.75 26.09 -5.79
C LEU A 439 -25.53 25.45 -5.15
N ASP A 440 -25.38 25.69 -3.85
CA ASP A 440 -24.44 24.91 -3.04
C ASP A 440 -25.11 23.63 -2.56
N ILE A 441 -24.94 22.58 -3.36
CA ILE A 441 -25.55 21.27 -3.10
C ILE A 441 -25.07 20.69 -1.77
N TRP A 442 -23.81 20.93 -1.37
CA TRP A 442 -23.27 20.39 -0.13
C TRP A 442 -23.98 20.95 1.09
N LYS A 443 -24.21 22.26 1.12
CA LYS A 443 -24.96 22.92 2.19
C LYS A 443 -26.42 22.42 2.26
N ILE A 444 -27.04 22.15 1.10
CA ILE A 444 -28.38 21.59 1.03
C ILE A 444 -28.40 20.19 1.65
N ILE A 445 -27.46 19.32 1.25
CA ILE A 445 -27.32 17.97 1.79
C ILE A 445 -27.09 17.99 3.31
N GLU A 446 -26.25 18.90 3.81
CA GLU A 446 -25.93 19.03 5.25
C GLU A 446 -27.12 19.49 6.11
N THR A 447 -27.93 20.40 5.58
CA THR A 447 -29.04 21.02 6.33
C THR A 447 -30.40 20.41 6.02
N GLY A 448 -30.44 19.36 5.20
CA GLY A 448 -31.69 18.79 4.71
C GLY A 448 -32.56 19.80 3.98
N GLY A 449 -31.98 20.81 3.32
CA GLY A 449 -32.71 21.87 2.61
C GLY A 449 -33.05 23.12 3.44
N GLU A 450 -32.83 23.15 4.76
CA GLU A 450 -33.03 24.37 5.57
C GLU A 450 -32.04 25.49 5.20
N GLY A 451 -30.81 25.12 4.85
CA GLY A 451 -29.71 26.03 4.50
C GLY A 451 -29.86 26.77 3.17
N VAL A 452 -30.87 26.46 2.35
CA VAL A 452 -31.20 27.21 1.12
C VAL A 452 -31.50 28.68 1.45
N VAL A 453 -32.06 28.96 2.63
CA VAL A 453 -32.43 30.33 3.05
C VAL A 453 -31.19 31.19 3.34
N SER A 454 -30.07 30.59 3.75
CA SER A 454 -28.86 31.33 4.15
C SER A 454 -27.81 31.48 3.04
N ASN A 455 -28.07 30.97 1.83
CA ASN A 455 -27.31 31.32 0.62
C ASN A 455 -28.00 32.41 -0.22
N LEU A 456 -29.12 32.95 0.28
CA LEU A 456 -29.86 34.06 -0.33
C LEU A 456 -29.40 35.43 0.21
N PHE A 457 -28.36 35.47 1.04
CA PHE A 457 -27.76 36.69 1.60
C PHE A 457 -26.24 36.70 1.46
#